data_AF-A0AAD2FQT0-F1
#
_entry.id   AF-A0AAD2FQT0-F1
#
_cell.length_a   1.000
_cell.length_b   1.000
_cell.length_c   1.000
_cell.angle_alpha   90.00
_cell.angle_beta   90.00
_cell.angle_gamma   90.00
#
_symmetry.space_group_name_H-M   'P 1'
#
loop_
_entity.id
_entity.type
_entity.pdbx_description
1 polymer ?
#
loop_
_entity_poly.entity_id
_entity_poly.type
_entity_poly.pdbx_seq_one_letter_code
_entity_poly.pdbx_strand_id
1 'polypeptide(L)'
;MFHIKHYKEYLYQDEPLAQNYAVDKHVYGASIVQQDCCIMNNLSFYNTCATMESVWKAQSGKLGLKVECLLPNDLVNIAKQECESLYPLLRLYCPEKDNDRKYNVDENVIAQAYCDALGLEELGGIVNLKEWRDLAKMLHNFTDAEICSSDVVGDLSLVVEHVMDERTNYTQSKLRLGDINGLLDEFAALNPKERHHQYKSRGNKENITPNAKPNLAEWFRKVIYQEKLSPMEHKWLVRIIIKKPDFGIQSTSILRAVSPYANGLLAADGNLKRMCDKLAGPYFE
;
A
#
# COMPACT_ATOMS: atom_id res chain seq x y z
N MET A 1 -20.14 10.04 -16.47
CA MET A 1 -21.22 10.34 -15.50
C MET A 1 -21.74 9.06 -14.81
N PHE A 2 -20.87 8.06 -14.66
CA PHE A 2 -21.12 6.80 -13.94
C PHE A 2 -20.06 6.71 -12.83
N HIS A 3 -20.45 6.23 -11.65
CA HIS A 3 -19.63 5.94 -10.44
C HIS A 3 -19.58 6.90 -9.23
N ILE A 4 -20.53 7.83 -9.07
CA ILE A 4 -20.79 8.42 -7.72
C ILE A 4 -21.71 7.51 -6.87
N LYS A 5 -22.46 6.59 -7.49
CA LYS A 5 -23.43 5.73 -6.78
C LYS A 5 -22.79 4.67 -5.86
N HIS A 6 -21.61 4.14 -6.19
CA HIS A 6 -21.04 3.04 -5.40
C HIS A 6 -20.56 3.46 -4.00
N TYR A 7 -20.04 4.67 -3.80
CA TYR A 7 -19.65 5.11 -2.44
C TYR A 7 -20.85 5.24 -1.49
N LYS A 8 -22.03 5.61 -2.00
CA LYS A 8 -23.25 5.73 -1.18
C LYS A 8 -23.87 4.37 -0.82
N GLU A 9 -23.71 3.35 -1.67
CA GLU A 9 -24.24 2.01 -1.41
C GLU A 9 -23.45 1.28 -0.31
N TYR A 10 -22.15 1.53 -0.15
CA TYR A 10 -21.34 0.92 0.92
C TYR A 10 -21.51 1.55 2.31
N LEU A 11 -22.02 2.79 2.40
CA LEU A 11 -22.29 3.45 3.68
C LEU A 11 -23.64 3.03 4.31
N TYR A 12 -24.50 2.29 3.57
CA TYR A 12 -25.89 2.03 3.97
C TYR A 12 -26.38 0.59 3.79
N GLN A 13 -25.50 -0.41 3.61
CA GLN A 13 -25.93 -1.82 3.63
C GLN A 13 -25.79 -2.44 5.03
N ASP A 14 -26.90 -2.36 5.77
CA ASP A 14 -27.38 -3.16 6.91
C ASP A 14 -26.38 -4.03 7.71
N GLU A 15 -25.84 -3.44 8.79
CA GLU A 15 -25.87 -4.02 10.14
C GLU A 15 -26.09 -2.87 11.16
N PRO A 16 -26.84 -3.07 12.25
CA PRO A 16 -27.27 -1.97 13.13
C PRO A 16 -26.12 -1.48 14.01
N LEU A 17 -25.38 -0.47 13.57
CA LEU A 17 -24.31 0.21 14.34
C LEU A 17 -24.82 1.34 15.25
N ALA A 18 -26.09 1.32 15.65
CA ALA A 18 -26.66 2.32 16.54
C ALA A 18 -27.28 1.65 17.77
N GLN A 19 -26.45 1.23 18.74
CA GLN A 19 -26.96 1.09 20.11
C GLN A 19 -25.96 1.10 21.27
N ASN A 20 -24.64 1.13 21.08
CA ASN A 20 -23.70 1.10 22.21
C ASN A 20 -22.65 2.22 22.17
N TYR A 21 -23.08 3.48 22.18
CA TYR A 21 -22.19 4.58 22.57
C TYR A 21 -22.95 5.63 23.39
N ALA A 22 -23.36 5.24 24.60
CA ALA A 22 -23.45 6.19 25.69
C ALA A 22 -22.06 6.25 26.33
N VAL A 23 -21.29 7.30 26.01
CA VAL A 23 -20.09 7.65 26.78
C VAL A 23 -20.30 9.03 27.36
N ASP A 24 -20.31 9.06 28.69
CA ASP A 24 -20.46 10.21 29.55
C ASP A 24 -19.60 11.39 29.10
N LYS A 25 -20.25 12.55 28.94
CA LYS A 25 -19.58 13.84 28.91
C LYS A 25 -19.10 14.16 30.33
N HIS A 26 -17.84 13.84 30.64
CA HIS A 26 -16.97 14.66 31.49
C HIS A 26 -15.62 13.95 31.65
N VAL A 27 -14.53 14.59 31.20
CA VAL A 27 -13.32 14.89 31.97
C VAL A 27 -12.33 15.61 31.03
N TYR A 28 -12.03 16.87 31.37
CA TYR A 28 -10.89 17.61 30.85
C TYR A 28 -9.60 17.00 31.43
N GLY A 29 -8.63 16.66 30.58
CA GLY A 29 -7.29 16.25 31.03
C GLY A 29 -6.45 15.65 29.91
N ALA A 30 -5.31 16.26 29.63
CA ALA A 30 -4.39 15.91 28.56
C ALA A 30 -4.00 14.42 28.52
N SER A 31 -4.27 13.78 27.39
CA SER A 31 -3.42 12.76 26.77
C SER A 31 -3.84 12.69 25.31
N ILE A 32 -2.92 12.96 24.38
CA ILE A 32 -3.15 12.75 22.94
C ILE A 32 -3.14 11.23 22.77
N VAL A 33 -4.29 10.60 23.02
CA VAL A 33 -4.52 9.21 22.67
C VAL A 33 -4.47 9.16 21.16
N GLN A 34 -3.57 8.33 20.65
CA GLN A 34 -3.44 7.99 19.23
C GLN A 34 -4.82 7.58 18.74
N GLN A 35 -5.52 8.50 18.06
CA GLN A 35 -6.87 8.27 17.59
C GLN A 35 -6.77 7.31 16.41
N ASP A 36 -7.02 6.04 16.66
CA ASP A 36 -7.05 5.02 15.63
C ASP A 36 -8.08 5.42 14.57
N CYS A 37 -7.62 5.58 13.32
CA CYS A 37 -8.46 6.05 12.21
C CYS A 37 -9.44 4.95 11.81
N CYS A 38 -10.61 4.92 12.43
CA CYS A 38 -11.54 3.80 12.32
C CYS A 38 -12.24 3.74 10.95
N ILE A 39 -12.61 4.84 10.29
CA ILE A 39 -13.26 4.82 8.97
C ILE A 39 -12.24 4.50 7.88
N MET A 40 -11.08 5.17 7.89
CA MET A 40 -10.03 5.01 6.89
C MET A 40 -9.44 3.62 6.92
N ASN A 41 -9.15 3.07 8.11
CA ASN A 41 -8.66 1.69 8.21
C ASN A 41 -9.70 0.66 7.75
N ASN A 42 -10.98 1.01 7.72
CA ASN A 42 -12.06 0.11 7.32
C ASN A 42 -12.34 0.10 5.81
N LEU A 43 -11.75 0.99 5.01
CA LEU A 43 -11.91 0.97 3.56
C LEU A 43 -11.34 -0.32 2.96
N SER A 44 -12.01 -0.88 1.94
CA SER A 44 -11.54 -2.08 1.23
C SER A 44 -10.29 -1.79 0.41
N PHE A 45 -9.24 -2.59 0.58
CA PHE A 45 -8.02 -2.47 -0.22
C PHE A 45 -8.28 -2.72 -1.70
N TYR A 46 -9.09 -3.72 -2.05
CA TYR A 46 -9.50 -3.98 -3.43
C TYR A 46 -10.14 -2.76 -4.09
N ASN A 47 -11.09 -2.09 -3.43
CA ASN A 47 -11.74 -0.89 -3.97
C ASN A 47 -10.77 0.29 -4.08
N THR A 48 -9.82 0.42 -3.14
CA THR A 48 -8.73 1.40 -3.25
C THR A 48 -7.87 1.11 -4.48
N CYS A 49 -7.48 -0.15 -4.72
CA CYS A 49 -6.77 -0.59 -5.92
C CYS A 49 -7.56 -0.35 -7.21
N ALA A 50 -8.86 -0.64 -7.23
CA ALA A 50 -9.71 -0.38 -8.40
C ALA A 50 -9.79 1.13 -8.73
N THR A 51 -9.79 1.97 -7.69
CA THR A 51 -9.74 3.43 -7.85
C THR A 51 -8.40 3.87 -8.44
N MET A 52 -7.29 3.37 -7.89
CA MET A 52 -5.94 3.59 -8.40
C MET A 52 -5.80 3.13 -9.87
N GLU A 53 -6.33 1.96 -10.19
CA GLU A 53 -6.35 1.37 -11.53
C GLU A 53 -7.12 2.23 -12.53
N SER A 54 -8.29 2.73 -12.13
CA SER A 54 -9.10 3.62 -12.99
C SER A 54 -8.38 4.93 -13.29
N VAL A 55 -7.67 5.49 -12.31
CA VAL A 55 -6.91 6.75 -12.46
C VAL A 55 -5.68 6.54 -13.34
N TRP A 56 -4.99 5.41 -13.17
CA TRP A 56 -3.84 5.02 -13.99
C TRP A 56 -4.24 4.81 -15.45
N LYS A 57 -5.30 4.04 -15.71
CA LYS A 57 -5.82 3.78 -17.08
C LYS A 57 -6.31 5.03 -17.80
N ALA A 58 -6.83 6.02 -17.06
CA ALA A 58 -7.25 7.30 -17.62
C ALA A 58 -6.06 8.22 -17.99
N GLN A 59 -4.94 7.66 -18.46
CA GLN A 59 -3.63 8.29 -18.68
C GLN A 59 -3.73 9.74 -19.18
N SER A 60 -4.60 10.01 -20.17
CA SER A 60 -5.02 11.35 -20.60
C SER A 60 -6.33 11.80 -19.93
N GLY A 61 -6.23 12.47 -18.80
CA GLY A 61 -7.38 12.98 -18.04
C GLY A 61 -7.12 14.33 -17.41
N LYS A 62 -8.16 15.14 -17.23
CA LYS A 62 -8.04 16.41 -16.50
C LYS A 62 -7.56 16.12 -15.07
N LEU A 63 -6.50 16.79 -14.64
CA LEU A 63 -5.90 16.65 -13.31
C LEU A 63 -6.95 16.61 -12.18
N GLY A 64 -7.90 17.55 -12.20
CA GLY A 64 -8.95 17.63 -11.16
C GLY A 64 -9.84 16.39 -11.10
N LEU A 65 -10.15 15.74 -12.23
CA LEU A 65 -10.95 14.52 -12.23
C LEU A 65 -10.18 13.33 -11.65
N LYS A 66 -8.89 13.21 -11.97
CA LYS A 66 -8.05 12.15 -11.40
C LYS A 66 -7.92 12.29 -9.89
N VAL A 67 -7.72 13.52 -9.40
CA VAL A 67 -7.64 13.82 -7.98
C VAL A 67 -8.97 13.55 -7.28
N GLU A 68 -10.10 13.98 -7.86
CA GLU A 68 -11.44 13.70 -7.30
C GLU A 68 -11.75 12.21 -7.25
N CYS A 69 -11.27 11.42 -8.21
CA CYS A 69 -11.42 9.97 -8.18
C CYS A 69 -10.65 9.33 -7.01
N LEU A 70 -9.39 9.71 -6.80
CA LEU A 70 -8.59 9.16 -5.69
C LEU A 70 -9.11 9.61 -4.34
N LEU A 71 -9.45 10.89 -4.23
CA LEU A 71 -9.81 11.56 -2.98
C LEU A 71 -11.08 12.39 -3.18
N PRO A 72 -12.26 11.76 -3.21
CA PRO A 72 -13.53 12.46 -3.38
C PRO A 72 -13.76 13.47 -2.25
N ASN A 73 -14.36 14.62 -2.56
CA ASN A 73 -14.63 15.65 -1.55
C ASN A 73 -15.50 15.13 -0.40
N ASP A 74 -16.46 14.24 -0.68
CA ASP A 74 -17.31 13.63 0.34
C ASP A 74 -16.46 12.84 1.37
N LEU A 75 -15.45 12.09 0.92
CA LEU A 75 -14.56 11.35 1.81
C LEU A 75 -13.71 12.29 2.68
N VAL A 76 -13.19 13.37 2.09
CA VAL A 76 -12.41 14.38 2.82
C VAL A 76 -13.29 15.09 3.86
N ASN A 77 -14.53 15.40 3.51
CA ASN A 77 -15.47 16.07 4.41
C ASN A 77 -15.88 15.16 5.57
N ILE A 78 -16.15 13.87 5.31
CA ILE A 78 -16.42 12.88 6.36
C ILE A 78 -15.21 12.80 7.30
N ALA A 79 -13.99 12.67 6.76
CA ALA A 79 -12.79 12.61 7.59
C ALA A 79 -12.63 13.86 8.49
N LYS A 80 -12.91 15.05 7.96
CA LYS A 80 -12.87 16.29 8.75
C LYS A 80 -13.95 16.34 9.82
N GLN A 81 -15.18 15.94 9.49
CA GLN A 81 -16.31 15.94 10.43
C GLN A 81 -16.06 14.99 11.61
N GLU A 82 -15.47 13.84 11.34
CA GLU A 82 -15.17 12.81 12.34
C GLU A 82 -13.80 12.97 13.01
N CYS A 83 -13.09 14.08 12.74
CA CYS A 83 -11.74 14.34 13.24
C CYS A 83 -10.77 13.18 12.94
N GLU A 84 -10.86 12.60 11.75
CA GLU A 84 -10.16 11.40 11.35
C GLU A 84 -8.99 11.68 10.41
N SER A 85 -7.85 11.05 10.69
CA SER A 85 -6.64 11.19 9.88
C SER A 85 -6.74 10.37 8.60
N LEU A 86 -6.57 11.04 7.45
CA LEU A 86 -6.49 10.43 6.12
C LEU A 86 -5.17 9.64 5.90
N TYR A 87 -4.30 9.58 6.91
CA TYR A 87 -2.99 8.96 6.81
C TYR A 87 -2.98 7.51 6.29
N PRO A 88 -3.87 6.60 6.73
CA PRO A 88 -3.88 5.21 6.23
C PRO A 88 -4.07 5.11 4.71
N LEU A 89 -4.80 6.06 4.12
CA LEU A 89 -5.03 6.15 2.68
C LEU A 89 -3.91 6.89 1.96
N LEU A 90 -3.53 8.08 2.45
CA LEU A 90 -2.54 8.92 1.79
C LEU A 90 -1.15 8.30 1.74
N ARG A 91 -0.78 7.45 2.69
CA ARG A 91 0.50 6.73 2.64
C ARG A 91 0.56 5.66 1.55
N LEU A 92 -0.58 5.22 1.01
CA LEU A 92 -0.63 4.33 -0.16
C LEU A 92 -0.68 5.11 -1.48
N TYR A 93 -1.36 6.27 -1.51
CA TYR A 93 -1.42 7.14 -2.68
C TYR A 93 -0.14 7.97 -2.90
N CYS A 94 0.54 8.34 -1.82
CA CYS A 94 1.78 9.11 -1.85
C CYS A 94 2.89 8.35 -1.11
N PRO A 95 3.23 7.12 -1.52
CA PRO A 95 4.18 6.27 -0.81
C PRO A 95 5.60 6.87 -0.79
N GLU A 96 5.93 7.75 -1.73
CA GLU A 96 7.18 8.54 -1.75
C GLU A 96 7.23 9.64 -0.67
N LYS A 97 6.08 9.98 -0.07
CA LYS A 97 5.96 10.89 1.09
C LYS A 97 5.86 10.15 2.42
N ASP A 98 5.68 8.82 2.41
CA ASP A 98 5.74 8.00 3.62
C ASP A 98 7.21 7.82 4.03
N ASN A 99 7.63 8.56 5.06
CA ASN A 99 8.96 8.45 5.66
C ASN A 99 9.01 7.45 6.84
N ASP A 100 7.86 6.94 7.28
CA ASP A 100 7.78 6.02 8.41
C ASP A 100 8.13 4.60 7.95
N ARG A 101 7.78 4.22 6.70
CA ARG A 101 8.22 2.97 6.06
C ARG A 101 9.43 3.16 5.17
N LYS A 102 10.52 2.47 5.50
CA LYS A 102 11.70 2.33 4.63
C LYS A 102 11.82 0.89 4.15
N TYR A 103 11.35 0.64 2.94
CA TYR A 103 11.42 -0.70 2.36
C TYR A 103 12.83 -1.06 1.90
N ASN A 104 13.60 -0.12 1.31
CA ASN A 104 15.00 -0.32 0.90
C ASN A 104 15.24 -1.65 0.15
N VAL A 105 14.30 -2.02 -0.72
CA VAL A 105 14.30 -3.24 -1.52
C VAL A 105 14.29 -2.87 -3.00
N ASP A 106 15.15 -3.52 -3.78
CA ASP A 106 15.24 -3.30 -5.22
C ASP A 106 14.22 -4.18 -5.97
N GLU A 107 13.81 -3.75 -7.16
CA GLU A 107 12.85 -4.46 -8.02
C GLU A 107 13.29 -5.91 -8.28
N ASN A 108 14.57 -6.15 -8.56
CA ASN A 108 15.12 -7.51 -8.76
C ASN A 108 14.96 -8.41 -7.52
N VAL A 109 15.05 -7.83 -6.31
CA VAL A 109 14.86 -8.58 -5.07
C VAL A 109 13.39 -8.93 -4.87
N ILE A 110 12.47 -8.03 -5.23
CA ILE A 110 11.03 -8.30 -5.24
C ILE A 110 10.71 -9.41 -6.25
N ALA A 111 11.25 -9.33 -7.47
CA ALA A 111 11.05 -10.32 -8.53
C ALA A 111 11.49 -11.72 -8.09
N GLN A 112 12.70 -11.86 -7.54
CA GLN A 112 13.18 -13.14 -6.99
C GLN A 112 12.27 -13.64 -5.86
N ALA A 113 11.85 -12.75 -4.96
CA ALA A 113 10.99 -13.16 -3.85
C ALA A 113 9.61 -13.68 -4.32
N TYR A 114 9.05 -13.14 -5.41
CA TYR A 114 7.85 -13.71 -6.06
C TYR A 114 8.15 -15.08 -6.69
N CYS A 115 9.28 -15.25 -7.40
CA CYS A 115 9.69 -16.55 -7.95
C CYS A 115 9.77 -17.63 -6.87
N ASP A 116 10.43 -17.30 -5.75
CA ASP A 116 10.61 -18.19 -4.60
C ASP A 116 9.27 -18.47 -3.89
N ALA A 117 8.43 -17.46 -3.72
CA ALA A 117 7.12 -17.59 -3.06
C ALA A 117 6.19 -18.52 -3.85
N LEU A 118 6.17 -18.38 -5.17
CA LEU A 118 5.35 -19.14 -6.12
C LEU A 118 5.94 -20.51 -6.49
N GLY A 119 7.18 -20.79 -6.08
CA GLY A 119 7.90 -22.02 -6.42
C GLY A 119 8.16 -22.16 -7.93
N LEU A 120 8.47 -21.07 -8.62
CA LEU A 120 8.67 -21.10 -10.08
C LEU A 120 10.01 -21.74 -10.47
N GLU A 121 11.02 -21.68 -9.59
CA GLU A 121 12.36 -22.21 -9.82
C GLU A 121 12.64 -23.51 -9.05
N GLU A 122 11.92 -23.74 -7.95
CA GLU A 122 12.01 -24.95 -7.15
C GLU A 122 10.96 -25.98 -7.55
N LEU A 123 11.40 -26.97 -8.33
CA LEU A 123 11.16 -28.39 -8.05
C LEU A 123 12.16 -29.17 -8.90
N GLY A 124 13.14 -29.77 -8.22
CA GLY A 124 14.14 -30.67 -8.79
C GLY A 124 13.52 -31.83 -9.57
N GLY A 125 13.12 -31.57 -10.81
CA GLY A 125 12.67 -32.55 -11.78
C GLY A 125 11.21 -33.02 -11.70
N ILE A 126 10.37 -32.60 -10.74
CA ILE A 126 9.06 -33.26 -10.55
C ILE A 126 7.95 -32.67 -11.41
N VAL A 127 7.89 -31.37 -11.66
CA VAL A 127 7.00 -30.81 -12.71
C VAL A 127 7.61 -29.55 -13.30
N ASN A 128 8.47 -29.73 -14.29
CA ASN A 128 9.18 -28.64 -14.94
C ASN A 128 8.39 -28.14 -16.16
N LEU A 129 7.22 -27.54 -15.94
CA LEU A 129 6.36 -27.05 -17.01
C LEU A 129 7.01 -25.83 -17.67
N LYS A 130 7.06 -25.85 -19.01
CA LYS A 130 7.63 -24.75 -19.81
C LYS A 130 7.05 -23.40 -19.41
N GLU A 131 5.74 -23.34 -19.18
CA GLU A 131 5.00 -22.16 -18.73
C GLU A 131 5.59 -21.58 -17.43
N TRP A 132 5.95 -22.40 -16.46
CA TRP A 132 6.46 -21.92 -15.17
C TRP A 132 7.86 -21.31 -15.29
N ARG A 133 8.70 -21.89 -16.16
CA ARG A 133 10.00 -21.30 -16.48
C ARG A 133 9.86 -19.98 -17.22
N ASP A 134 8.87 -19.86 -18.10
CA ASP A 134 8.65 -18.64 -18.86
C ASP A 134 8.20 -17.50 -17.93
N LEU A 135 7.32 -17.78 -16.95
CA LEU A 135 6.95 -16.79 -15.91
C LEU A 135 8.13 -16.38 -15.03
N ALA A 136 8.97 -17.33 -14.60
CA ALA A 136 10.20 -17.02 -13.85
C ALA A 136 11.16 -16.13 -14.66
N LYS A 137 11.35 -16.45 -15.94
CA LYS A 137 12.17 -15.64 -16.85
C LYS A 137 11.62 -14.23 -17.01
N MET A 138 10.30 -14.06 -17.14
CA MET A 138 9.68 -12.74 -17.21
C MET A 138 9.95 -11.92 -15.96
N LEU A 139 9.79 -12.50 -14.76
CA LEU A 139 10.08 -11.80 -13.50
C LEU A 139 11.55 -11.37 -13.41
N HIS A 140 12.49 -12.26 -13.74
CA HIS A 140 13.93 -11.95 -13.67
C HIS A 140 14.41 -10.97 -14.74
N ASN A 141 13.73 -10.94 -15.88
CA ASN A 141 14.11 -10.15 -17.05
C ASN A 141 12.98 -9.20 -17.45
N PHE A 142 12.32 -8.58 -16.47
CA PHE A 142 11.16 -7.71 -16.70
C PHE A 142 11.50 -6.51 -17.59
N THR A 143 12.78 -6.14 -17.73
CA THR A 143 13.27 -5.06 -18.60
C THR A 143 13.64 -5.52 -20.02
N ASP A 144 13.63 -6.82 -20.30
CA ASP A 144 14.04 -7.37 -21.59
C ASP A 144 12.84 -7.50 -22.54
N ALA A 145 12.87 -6.77 -23.65
CA ALA A 145 11.82 -6.73 -24.66
C ALA A 145 11.75 -7.99 -25.55
N GLU A 146 12.76 -8.86 -25.52
CA GLU A 146 12.70 -10.18 -26.18
C GLU A 146 11.96 -11.21 -25.31
N ILE A 147 11.93 -11.00 -23.99
CA ILE A 147 11.32 -11.91 -23.02
C ILE A 147 9.91 -11.45 -22.62
N CYS A 148 9.75 -10.15 -22.36
CA CYS A 148 8.48 -9.57 -21.97
C CYS A 148 7.78 -8.92 -23.16
N SER A 149 6.45 -9.00 -23.19
CA SER A 149 5.65 -8.30 -24.19
C SER A 149 5.80 -6.77 -24.05
N SER A 150 5.58 -6.05 -25.15
CA SER A 150 5.82 -4.62 -25.24
C SER A 150 4.93 -3.77 -24.32
N ASP A 151 3.83 -4.32 -23.82
CA ASP A 151 2.87 -3.69 -22.91
C ASP A 151 3.24 -3.81 -21.43
N VAL A 152 4.12 -4.76 -21.06
CA VAL A 152 4.56 -4.99 -19.66
C VAL A 152 6.05 -4.76 -19.45
N VAL A 153 6.86 -4.72 -20.52
CA VAL A 153 8.31 -4.55 -20.44
C VAL A 153 8.70 -3.26 -19.72
N GLY A 154 9.66 -3.37 -18.79
CA GLY A 154 10.19 -2.27 -18.00
C GLY A 154 9.37 -1.91 -16.76
N ASP A 155 8.20 -2.53 -16.55
CA ASP A 155 7.37 -2.33 -15.35
C ASP A 155 7.14 -3.66 -14.62
N LEU A 156 7.92 -3.88 -13.55
CA LEU A 156 7.81 -5.05 -12.70
C LEU A 156 6.37 -5.25 -12.17
N SER A 157 5.63 -4.18 -11.89
CA SER A 157 4.28 -4.30 -11.34
C SER A 157 3.29 -4.92 -12.32
N LEU A 158 3.45 -4.66 -13.63
CA LEU A 158 2.64 -5.27 -14.68
C LEU A 158 3.05 -6.71 -14.95
N VAL A 159 4.36 -7.01 -14.90
CA VAL A 159 4.84 -8.39 -14.99
C VAL A 159 4.31 -9.23 -13.82
N VAL A 160 4.33 -8.69 -12.60
CA VAL A 160 3.74 -9.35 -11.42
C VAL A 160 2.24 -9.55 -11.59
N GLU A 161 1.49 -8.55 -12.07
CA GLU A 161 0.06 -8.72 -12.38
C GLU A 161 -0.17 -9.90 -13.33
N HIS A 162 0.56 -9.95 -14.44
CA HIS A 162 0.46 -11.04 -15.42
C HIS A 162 0.80 -12.40 -14.81
N VAL A 163 1.91 -12.52 -14.07
CA VAL A 163 2.27 -13.78 -13.40
C VAL A 163 1.19 -14.20 -12.40
N MET A 164 0.63 -13.27 -11.64
CA MET A 164 -0.41 -13.60 -10.66
C MET A 164 -1.74 -14.02 -11.33
N ASP A 165 -2.08 -13.45 -12.48
CA ASP A 165 -3.26 -13.82 -13.28
C ASP A 165 -3.13 -15.25 -13.84
N GLU A 166 -1.94 -15.63 -14.29
CA GLU A 166 -1.65 -17.00 -14.78
C GLU A 166 -1.55 -18.04 -13.63
N ARG A 167 -1.21 -17.61 -12.41
CA ARG A 167 -0.93 -18.51 -11.27
C ARG A 167 -2.09 -18.67 -10.30
N THR A 168 -3.04 -17.75 -10.30
CA THR A 168 -4.10 -17.71 -9.29
C THR A 168 -5.45 -17.42 -9.93
N ASN A 169 -6.53 -17.71 -9.21
CA ASN A 169 -7.89 -17.36 -9.61
C ASN A 169 -8.54 -16.38 -8.61
N TYR A 170 -7.71 -15.60 -7.90
CA TYR A 170 -8.17 -14.66 -6.88
C TYR A 170 -8.72 -13.40 -7.54
N THR A 171 -9.98 -13.08 -7.24
CA THR A 171 -10.68 -11.94 -7.85
C THR A 171 -10.62 -10.68 -7.00
N GLN A 172 -10.76 -10.81 -5.69
CA GLN A 172 -10.64 -9.70 -4.72
C GLN A 172 -10.27 -10.23 -3.34
N SER A 173 -9.39 -9.53 -2.64
CA SER A 173 -9.13 -9.81 -1.22
C SER A 173 -10.25 -9.26 -0.32
N LYS A 174 -10.27 -9.70 0.93
CA LYS A 174 -11.13 -9.13 1.99
C LYS A 174 -10.39 -8.10 2.84
N LEU A 175 -9.16 -7.75 2.47
CA LEU A 175 -8.33 -6.87 3.26
C LEU A 175 -8.89 -5.45 3.29
N ARG A 176 -8.80 -4.84 4.46
CA ARG A 176 -9.05 -3.43 4.66
C ARG A 176 -7.73 -2.66 4.63
N LEU A 177 -7.82 -1.32 4.57
CA LEU A 177 -6.63 -0.47 4.61
C LEU A 177 -5.81 -0.64 5.88
N GLY A 178 -6.45 -0.91 7.02
CA GLY A 178 -5.72 -1.24 8.25
C GLY A 178 -4.86 -2.49 8.08
N ASP A 179 -5.43 -3.54 7.49
CA ASP A 179 -4.75 -4.82 7.30
C ASP A 179 -3.57 -4.69 6.33
N ILE A 180 -3.77 -4.04 5.17
CA ILE A 180 -2.70 -3.87 4.19
C ILE A 180 -1.58 -2.96 4.71
N ASN A 181 -1.93 -1.95 5.50
CA ASN A 181 -0.94 -1.12 6.17
C ASN A 181 -0.14 -1.94 7.19
N GLY A 182 -0.81 -2.81 7.97
CA GLY A 182 -0.14 -3.75 8.87
C GLY A 182 0.82 -4.69 8.15
N LEU A 183 0.40 -5.28 7.02
CA LEU A 183 1.26 -6.13 6.18
C LEU A 183 2.48 -5.36 5.66
N LEU A 184 2.31 -4.11 5.21
CA LEU A 184 3.40 -3.26 4.75
C LEU A 184 4.34 -2.83 5.89
N ASP A 185 3.81 -2.64 7.10
CA ASP A 185 4.62 -2.39 8.30
C ASP A 185 5.44 -3.64 8.67
N GLU A 186 4.86 -4.85 8.58
CA GLU A 186 5.59 -6.12 8.69
C GLU A 186 6.71 -6.20 7.64
N PHE A 187 6.40 -5.90 6.38
CA PHE A 187 7.36 -5.92 5.28
C PHE A 187 8.52 -4.94 5.50
N ALA A 188 8.23 -3.72 5.96
CA ALA A 188 9.26 -2.73 6.29
C ALA A 188 10.19 -3.22 7.43
N ALA A 189 9.65 -3.95 8.41
CA ALA A 189 10.42 -4.52 9.52
C ALA A 189 11.40 -5.63 9.10
N LEU A 190 11.18 -6.25 7.92
CA LEU A 190 12.07 -7.25 7.33
C LEU A 190 13.40 -6.68 6.83
N ASN A 191 13.59 -5.36 6.77
CA ASN A 191 14.86 -4.78 6.32
C ASN A 191 15.65 -4.14 7.48
N PRO A 192 16.49 -4.90 8.21
CA PRO A 192 17.22 -4.41 9.38
C PRO A 192 18.44 -3.55 9.04
N LYS A 193 18.65 -3.12 7.78
CA LYS A 193 19.86 -2.39 7.35
C LYS A 193 20.15 -1.11 8.18
N GLU A 194 19.20 -0.60 8.96
CA GLU A 194 19.41 0.53 9.88
C GLU A 194 19.74 0.16 11.34
N ARG A 195 19.67 -1.12 11.75
CA ARG A 195 19.97 -1.53 13.14
C ARG A 195 21.47 -1.52 13.49
N HIS A 196 22.36 -1.38 12.50
CA HIS A 196 23.82 -1.47 12.68
C HIS A 196 24.54 -0.16 13.06
N HIS A 197 23.84 0.94 13.32
CA HIS A 197 24.47 2.19 13.75
C HIS A 197 24.35 2.54 15.23
N GLN A 198 23.64 1.74 16.04
CA GLN A 198 23.53 2.01 17.49
C GLN A 198 24.39 1.10 18.39
N TYR A 199 25.04 0.07 17.84
CA TYR A 199 25.96 -0.82 18.59
C TYR A 199 27.37 -0.82 17.98
N LYS A 200 28.03 0.34 17.98
CA LYS A 200 29.49 0.41 18.06
C LYS A 200 29.88 0.91 19.45
N SER A 201 29.60 0.10 20.46
CA SER A 201 30.24 0.22 21.76
C SER A 201 30.39 -1.15 22.39
N ARG A 202 31.65 -1.47 22.68
CA ARG A 202 32.17 -2.55 23.53
C ARG A 202 31.93 -4.00 23.09
N GLY A 203 32.99 -4.50 22.46
CA GLY A 203 33.53 -5.86 22.54
C GLY A 203 32.71 -6.91 23.28
N ASN A 204 32.11 -7.81 22.50
CA ASN A 204 32.35 -9.25 22.63
C ASN A 204 31.88 -9.91 21.32
N LYS A 205 32.77 -10.65 20.65
CA LYS A 205 32.41 -11.52 19.52
C LYS A 205 31.85 -12.82 20.09
N GLU A 206 30.62 -12.79 20.56
CA GLU A 206 29.87 -14.01 20.84
C GLU A 206 29.04 -14.39 19.60
N ASN A 207 29.05 -15.70 19.30
CA ASN A 207 28.46 -16.32 18.12
C ASN A 207 26.93 -16.17 18.09
N ILE A 208 26.44 -15.00 17.69
CA ILE A 208 25.06 -14.83 17.22
C ILE A 208 25.06 -15.35 15.78
N THR A 209 24.35 -16.44 15.49
CA THR A 209 24.08 -16.91 14.13
C THR A 209 23.49 -15.76 13.30
N PRO A 210 24.22 -15.17 12.31
CA PRO A 210 23.79 -13.93 11.65
C PRO A 210 22.70 -14.12 10.59
N ASN A 211 22.17 -15.33 10.40
CA ASN A 211 21.68 -15.78 9.10
C ASN A 211 20.21 -16.25 9.05
N ALA A 212 19.35 -15.82 9.96
CA ALA A 212 17.94 -15.75 9.60
C ALA A 212 17.77 -14.50 8.74
N LYS A 213 18.13 -14.58 7.45
CA LYS A 213 17.70 -13.55 6.49
C LYS A 213 16.17 -13.48 6.63
N PRO A 214 15.58 -12.34 6.97
CA PRO A 214 14.14 -12.18 6.94
C PRO A 214 13.65 -12.59 5.54
N ASN A 215 12.80 -13.61 5.50
CA ASN A 215 12.47 -14.30 4.27
C ASN A 215 11.35 -13.52 3.55
N LEU A 216 11.74 -12.61 2.63
CA LEU A 216 10.79 -11.87 1.79
C LEU A 216 9.85 -12.82 1.03
N ALA A 217 10.34 -13.98 0.59
CA ALA A 217 9.51 -14.97 -0.10
C ALA A 217 8.44 -15.55 0.82
N GLU A 218 8.73 -15.73 2.11
CA GLU A 218 7.71 -16.17 3.08
C GLU A 218 6.64 -15.10 3.29
N TRP A 219 7.04 -13.82 3.34
CA TRP A 219 6.06 -12.73 3.42
C TRP A 219 5.19 -12.68 2.17
N PHE A 220 5.76 -12.80 0.96
CA PHE A 220 4.96 -12.90 -0.27
C PHE A 220 4.09 -14.16 -0.30
N ARG A 221 4.56 -15.29 0.22
CA ARG A 221 3.77 -16.52 0.35
C ARG A 221 2.55 -16.32 1.25
N LYS A 222 2.69 -15.62 2.38
CA LYS A 222 1.58 -15.18 3.23
C LYS A 222 0.59 -14.33 2.42
N VAL A 223 1.07 -13.27 1.76
CA VAL A 223 0.21 -12.37 0.97
C VAL A 223 -0.53 -13.10 -0.15
N ILE A 224 0.15 -13.99 -0.88
CA ILE A 224 -0.41 -14.73 -2.01
C ILE A 224 -1.45 -15.75 -1.52
N TYR A 225 -1.06 -16.67 -0.62
CA TYR A 225 -1.89 -17.85 -0.33
C TYR A 225 -2.81 -17.70 0.88
N GLN A 226 -2.43 -16.86 1.85
CA GLN A 226 -3.25 -16.62 3.05
C GLN A 226 -4.20 -15.44 2.82
N GLU A 227 -3.66 -14.30 2.37
CA GLU A 227 -4.46 -13.08 2.18
C GLU A 227 -5.18 -13.03 0.83
N LYS A 228 -4.71 -13.82 -0.16
CA LYS A 228 -5.38 -14.03 -1.45
C LYS A 228 -5.67 -12.73 -2.19
N LEU A 229 -4.66 -11.86 -2.27
CA LEU A 229 -4.72 -10.66 -3.12
C LEU A 229 -4.94 -11.07 -4.58
N SER A 230 -5.79 -10.29 -5.25
CA SER A 230 -5.97 -10.37 -6.70
C SER A 230 -4.72 -9.92 -7.47
N PRO A 231 -4.59 -10.28 -8.75
CA PRO A 231 -3.50 -9.79 -9.61
C PRO A 231 -3.35 -8.26 -9.61
N MET A 232 -4.47 -7.53 -9.70
CA MET A 232 -4.49 -6.07 -9.63
C MET A 232 -4.01 -5.54 -8.27
N GLU A 233 -4.39 -6.17 -7.16
CA GLU A 233 -3.91 -5.79 -5.84
C GLU A 233 -2.40 -6.02 -5.69
N HIS A 234 -1.86 -7.10 -6.28
CA HIS A 234 -0.42 -7.36 -6.33
C HIS A 234 0.36 -6.30 -7.11
N LYS A 235 -0.15 -5.86 -8.28
CA LYS A 235 0.41 -4.73 -9.03
C LYS A 235 0.55 -3.49 -8.16
N TRP A 236 -0.54 -3.09 -7.51
CA TRP A 236 -0.56 -1.88 -6.69
C TRP A 236 0.29 -2.02 -5.44
N LEU A 237 0.33 -3.21 -4.83
CA LEU A 237 1.22 -3.52 -3.73
C LEU A 237 2.69 -3.31 -4.12
N VAL A 238 3.12 -3.83 -5.28
CA VAL A 238 4.48 -3.63 -5.79
C VAL A 238 4.76 -2.14 -6.00
N ARG A 239 3.84 -1.40 -6.63
CA ARG A 239 3.96 0.06 -6.84
C ARG A 239 4.11 0.85 -5.54
N ILE A 240 3.41 0.44 -4.48
CA ILE A 240 3.52 1.03 -3.14
C ILE A 240 4.89 0.72 -2.52
N ILE A 241 5.36 -0.52 -2.62
CA ILE A 241 6.67 -0.96 -2.08
C ILE A 241 7.83 -0.24 -2.77
N ILE A 242 7.80 -0.11 -4.11
CA ILE A 242 8.82 0.62 -4.87
C ILE A 242 8.67 2.14 -4.77
N LYS A 243 7.60 2.63 -4.13
CA LYS A 243 7.24 4.05 -3.99
C LYS A 243 7.07 4.78 -5.33
N LYS A 244 6.53 4.09 -6.33
CA LYS A 244 6.23 4.64 -7.67
C LYS A 244 4.80 4.26 -8.08
N PRO A 245 3.76 4.92 -7.55
CA PRO A 245 2.38 4.63 -7.91
C PRO A 245 2.05 5.00 -9.37
N ASP A 246 2.75 5.99 -9.92
CA ASP A 246 2.66 6.44 -11.32
C ASP A 246 1.24 6.76 -11.79
N PHE A 247 0.49 7.60 -11.06
CA PHE A 247 -0.85 8.03 -11.45
C PHE A 247 -0.90 9.03 -12.62
N GLY A 248 0.27 9.49 -13.10
CA GLY A 248 0.37 10.64 -14.00
C GLY A 248 -0.09 11.97 -13.37
N ILE A 249 -0.12 12.04 -12.04
CA ILE A 249 -0.39 13.26 -11.26
C ILE A 249 0.64 13.38 -10.14
N GLN A 250 0.97 14.62 -9.75
CA GLN A 250 1.90 14.85 -8.65
C GLN A 250 1.21 14.68 -7.30
N SER A 251 1.91 14.13 -6.31
CA SER A 251 1.41 14.06 -4.92
C SER A 251 1.06 15.42 -4.35
N THR A 252 1.72 16.50 -4.80
CA THR A 252 1.36 17.88 -4.44
C THR A 252 -0.09 18.24 -4.78
N SER A 253 -0.63 17.66 -5.86
CA SER A 253 -2.02 17.85 -6.29
C SER A 253 -2.98 17.05 -5.43
N ILE A 254 -2.61 15.81 -5.08
CA ILE A 254 -3.38 14.96 -4.14
C ILE A 254 -3.45 15.63 -2.77
N LEU A 255 -2.32 16.11 -2.24
CA LEU A 255 -2.25 16.80 -0.94
C LEU A 255 -3.08 18.10 -0.94
N ARG A 256 -3.12 18.84 -2.05
CA ARG A 256 -3.93 20.06 -2.16
C ARG A 256 -5.44 19.77 -2.04
N ALA A 257 -5.91 18.59 -2.45
CA ALA A 257 -7.31 18.20 -2.28
C ALA A 257 -7.67 17.87 -0.81
N VAL A 258 -6.70 17.47 0.00
CA VAL A 258 -6.90 17.32 1.45
C VAL A 258 -7.14 18.68 2.11
N SER A 259 -6.23 19.61 1.84
CA SER A 259 -6.25 20.98 2.37
C SER A 259 -5.33 21.87 1.53
N PRO A 260 -5.68 23.15 1.33
CA PRO A 260 -4.77 24.12 0.71
C PRO A 260 -3.43 24.25 1.45
N TYR A 261 -3.40 23.95 2.76
CA TYR A 261 -2.22 24.05 3.62
C TYR A 261 -1.36 22.79 3.67
N ALA A 262 -1.87 21.64 3.17
CA ALA A 262 -1.22 20.34 3.35
C ALA A 262 0.23 20.31 2.84
N ASN A 263 0.48 20.88 1.66
CA ASN A 263 1.83 20.96 1.11
C ASN A 263 2.79 21.77 2.00
N GLY A 264 2.31 22.88 2.58
CA GLY A 264 3.11 23.72 3.46
C GLY A 264 3.42 23.02 4.79
N LEU A 265 2.42 22.36 5.38
CA LEU A 265 2.59 21.56 6.60
C LEU A 265 3.57 20.41 6.40
N LEU A 266 3.45 19.66 5.30
CA LEU A 266 4.37 18.57 4.99
C LEU A 266 5.80 19.06 4.78
N ALA A 267 5.97 20.21 4.12
CA ALA A 267 7.28 20.81 3.93
C ALA A 267 7.91 21.28 5.25
N ALA A 268 7.10 21.76 6.20
CA ALA A 268 7.57 22.20 7.51
C ALA A 268 7.90 21.03 8.45
N ASP A 269 7.04 19.99 8.50
CA ASP A 269 7.18 18.89 9.46
C ASP A 269 7.99 17.70 8.91
N GLY A 270 8.09 17.55 7.59
CA GLY A 270 8.75 16.43 6.91
C GLY A 270 8.10 15.05 7.16
N ASN A 271 6.90 15.00 7.73
CA ASN A 271 6.24 13.75 8.11
C ASN A 271 4.75 13.76 7.72
N LEU A 272 4.38 12.81 6.85
CA LEU A 272 3.02 12.68 6.32
C LEU A 272 1.99 12.41 7.43
N LYS A 273 2.32 11.56 8.41
CA LYS A 273 1.42 11.25 9.53
C LYS A 273 1.11 12.49 10.35
N ARG A 274 2.13 13.24 10.78
CA ARG A 274 1.95 14.48 11.54
C ARG A 274 1.15 15.53 10.77
N MET A 275 1.36 15.65 9.47
CA MET A 275 0.56 16.52 8.61
C MET A 275 -0.92 16.10 8.65
N CYS A 276 -1.24 14.82 8.43
CA CYS A 276 -2.62 14.33 8.48
C CYS A 276 -3.26 14.50 9.86
N ASP A 277 -2.53 14.18 10.93
CA ASP A 277 -3.03 14.28 12.30
C ASP A 277 -3.32 15.74 12.69
N LYS A 278 -2.50 16.71 12.23
CA LYS A 278 -2.78 18.14 12.41
C LYS A 278 -4.04 18.57 11.65
N LEU A 279 -4.21 18.11 10.41
CA LEU A 279 -5.37 18.44 9.58
C LEU A 279 -6.66 17.76 10.04
N ALA A 280 -6.56 16.66 10.79
CA ALA A 280 -7.70 15.99 11.42
C ALA A 280 -8.11 16.63 12.75
N GLY A 281 -7.26 17.48 13.34
CA GLY A 281 -7.53 18.12 14.62
C GLY A 281 -8.72 19.09 14.53
N PRO A 282 -9.58 19.18 15.57
CA PRO A 282 -10.81 19.97 15.56
C PRO A 282 -10.61 21.48 15.49
N TYR A 283 -9.36 21.96 15.50
CA TYR A 283 -8.98 23.36 15.54
C TYR A 283 -8.26 23.84 14.28
N PHE A 284 -8.14 22.98 13.26
CA PHE A 284 -7.47 23.35 12.01
C PHE A 284 -8.51 23.82 10.98
N GLU A 285 -8.75 25.14 10.92
CA GLU A 285 -9.52 25.82 9.88
C GLU A 285 -8.62 26.33 8.73
#